data_AF-A0A956ICH3-F1
#
_entry.id   AF-A0A956ICH3-F1
#
_cell.length_a   1.000
_cell.length_b   1.000
_cell.length_c   1.000
_cell.angle_alpha   90.00
_cell.angle_beta   90.00
_cell.angle_gamma   90.00
#
_symmetry.space_group_name_H-M   'P 1'
#
loop_
_entity.id
_entity.type
_entity.pdbx_description
1 polymer ?
#
loop_
_entity_poly.entity_id
_entity_poly.type
_entity_poly.pdbx_seq_one_letter_code
_entity_poly.pdbx_strand_id
1 'polypeptide(L)'
;MKRCICLLLLACSGGGAETPPPEPVTVGGEGTTEVEVEVEVARDAPGIARALGPTATFADLVAAIRRLDDRGEGSSDERCLVRGGARSGDGFRFEADVAVPLRPLPDAAPNVAARLRGRGPVRLLAVWGQRGSGSLVLAVVTTTSPRRGREAVLVVSEDGARVRFTDGEVSEALAGPHSPEGLAAWLGSEGGDAGIGRVVVTADAGVTLARLRRTLAALPPRIEVAFAVALADDVRLPETPPPPSDDVGLCDREPIPEDGEGELDVAALRAAIGAKHDAFAECLSRAAPERAHGGRLGLRFRVAASGAVDAACATVDGIGDPAVRACVLGVLREVQVDPAPTGGAVLVQLPLGLVPSDDDRTRALCD
;
A
#
# COMPACT_ATOMS: atom_id res chain seq x y z
N MET A 1 35.37 -21.57 -30.92
CA MET A 1 35.70 -20.91 -32.20
C MET A 1 35.02 -19.54 -32.24
N LYS A 2 35.80 -18.50 -32.56
CA LYS A 2 35.46 -17.11 -32.91
C LYS A 2 34.72 -16.23 -31.89
N ARG A 3 35.54 -15.42 -31.20
CA ARG A 3 35.22 -14.14 -30.55
C ARG A 3 35.11 -13.03 -31.61
N CYS A 4 34.29 -12.01 -31.36
CA CYS A 4 34.43 -10.70 -32.01
C CYS A 4 34.52 -9.61 -30.95
N ILE A 5 35.65 -8.93 -30.96
CA ILE A 5 36.04 -7.76 -30.16
C ILE A 5 35.91 -6.57 -31.11
N CYS A 6 35.25 -5.49 -30.69
CA CYS A 6 35.38 -4.20 -31.33
C CYS A 6 36.03 -3.22 -30.34
N LEU A 7 37.28 -2.93 -30.63
CA LEU A 7 38.12 -1.92 -30.01
C LEU A 7 38.06 -0.68 -30.93
N LEU A 8 37.72 0.48 -30.39
CA LEU A 8 37.86 1.76 -31.11
C LEU A 8 38.68 2.71 -30.23
N LEU A 9 39.90 2.99 -30.71
CA LEU A 9 40.82 4.03 -30.28
C LEU A 9 40.97 5.00 -31.44
N LEU A 10 41.02 6.31 -31.16
CA LEU A 10 41.60 7.45 -31.91
C LEU A 10 41.13 8.72 -31.18
N ALA A 11 41.80 9.87 -31.06
CA ALA A 11 43.20 10.32 -31.07
C ALA A 11 43.14 11.82 -30.64
N CYS A 12 44.27 12.35 -30.15
CA CYS A 12 44.44 13.71 -29.63
C CYS A 12 44.46 14.85 -30.67
N SER A 13 44.00 16.05 -30.29
CA SER A 13 44.58 17.39 -30.55
C SER A 13 43.65 18.44 -29.90
N GLY A 14 44.05 19.55 -29.28
CA GLY A 14 45.23 20.39 -29.42
C GLY A 14 44.84 21.67 -30.17
N GLY A 15 44.47 22.74 -29.45
CA GLY A 15 44.19 24.04 -30.07
C GLY A 15 43.68 25.09 -29.08
N GLY A 16 44.60 25.84 -28.48
CA GLY A 16 44.29 27.10 -27.80
C GLY A 16 44.05 28.18 -28.85
N ALA A 17 42.92 28.87 -28.76
CA ALA A 17 42.63 30.09 -29.49
C ALA A 17 42.31 31.19 -28.48
N GLU A 18 43.14 32.22 -28.52
CA GLU A 18 43.10 33.44 -27.72
C GLU A 18 41.91 34.29 -28.18
N THR A 19 40.98 34.56 -27.27
CA THR A 19 39.77 35.34 -27.55
C THR A 19 40.10 36.83 -27.64
N PRO A 20 39.88 37.51 -28.78
CA PRO A 20 40.00 38.97 -28.85
C PRO A 20 38.85 39.64 -28.07
N PRO A 21 39.07 40.85 -27.53
CA PRO A 21 38.05 41.58 -26.79
C PRO A 21 36.88 42.00 -27.71
N PRO A 22 35.63 42.02 -27.21
CA PRO A 22 34.48 42.37 -28.00
C PRO A 22 34.48 43.87 -28.37
N GLU A 23 34.24 44.15 -29.64
CA GLU A 23 33.94 45.50 -30.12
C GLU A 23 32.57 45.97 -29.58
N PRO A 24 32.41 47.27 -29.27
CA PRO A 24 31.14 47.82 -28.81
C PRO A 24 30.08 47.80 -29.93
N VAL A 25 29.06 46.97 -29.75
CA VAL A 25 27.89 46.92 -30.63
C VAL A 25 27.05 48.19 -30.45
N THR A 26 26.88 48.93 -31.55
CA THR A 26 25.98 50.09 -31.63
C THR A 26 24.55 49.58 -31.82
N VAL A 27 23.69 49.77 -30.81
CA VAL A 27 22.27 49.40 -30.87
C VAL A 27 21.49 50.51 -31.56
N GLY A 28 21.07 50.26 -32.79
CA GLY A 28 20.13 51.09 -33.53
C GLY A 28 19.17 50.21 -34.31
N GLY A 29 17.90 50.20 -33.90
CA GLY A 29 16.83 49.51 -34.62
C GLY A 29 15.68 49.09 -33.73
N GLU A 30 14.61 49.90 -33.71
CA GLU A 30 13.29 49.48 -33.26
C GLU A 30 12.77 48.40 -34.22
N GLY A 31 12.98 47.15 -33.83
CA GLY A 31 12.36 45.98 -34.45
C GLY A 31 11.98 45.02 -33.34
N THR A 32 10.68 44.90 -33.05
CA THR A 32 10.15 43.86 -32.16
C THR A 32 10.29 42.51 -32.85
N THR A 33 11.43 41.87 -32.64
CA THR A 33 11.64 40.47 -32.98
C THR A 33 11.10 39.64 -31.82
N GLU A 34 9.96 38.99 -31.99
CA GLU A 34 9.52 37.91 -31.10
C GLU A 34 10.53 36.76 -31.23
N VAL A 35 11.43 36.65 -30.25
CA VAL A 35 12.32 35.50 -30.12
C VAL A 35 11.52 34.43 -29.39
N GLU A 36 11.01 33.45 -30.12
CA GLU A 36 10.58 32.18 -29.53
C GLU A 36 11.81 31.50 -28.93
N VAL A 37 11.98 31.64 -27.62
CA VAL A 37 12.95 30.86 -26.85
C VAL A 37 12.31 29.49 -26.61
N GLU A 38 12.61 28.51 -27.47
CA GLU A 38 12.36 27.10 -27.18
C GLU A 38 13.25 26.68 -26.02
N VAL A 39 12.72 26.73 -24.80
CA VAL A 39 13.36 26.14 -23.62
C VAL A 39 13.15 24.64 -23.69
N GLU A 40 14.18 23.92 -24.14
CA GLU A 40 14.23 22.46 -24.08
C GLU A 40 14.30 22.04 -22.59
N VAL A 41 13.15 21.78 -21.98
CA VAL A 41 13.08 21.29 -20.60
C VAL A 41 13.58 19.84 -20.61
N ALA A 42 14.84 19.66 -20.22
CA ALA A 42 15.43 18.34 -20.05
C ALA A 42 14.51 17.47 -19.18
N ARG A 43 13.92 16.44 -19.77
CA ARG A 43 13.16 15.43 -19.03
C ARG A 43 14.16 14.68 -18.16
N ASP A 44 14.04 14.84 -16.84
CA ASP A 44 14.79 14.04 -15.86
C ASP A 44 14.72 12.56 -16.24
N ALA A 45 15.85 11.86 -16.19
CA ALA A 45 15.88 10.43 -16.49
C ALA A 45 14.94 9.65 -15.53
N PRO A 46 14.21 8.63 -16.02
CA PRO A 46 13.34 7.81 -15.18
C PRO A 46 14.09 7.27 -13.96
N GLY A 47 13.56 7.53 -12.76
CA GLY A 47 14.13 7.05 -11.50
C GLY A 47 14.90 8.08 -10.66
N ILE A 48 15.27 9.25 -11.20
CA ILE A 48 15.89 10.33 -10.40
C ILE A 48 14.93 10.81 -9.30
N ALA A 49 13.63 10.86 -9.58
CA ALA A 49 12.62 11.34 -8.62
C ALA A 49 12.55 10.52 -7.32
N ARG A 50 13.01 9.26 -7.35
CA ARG A 50 13.05 8.35 -6.19
C ARG A 50 14.34 8.45 -5.38
N ALA A 51 15.41 9.01 -5.94
CA ALA A 51 16.70 9.11 -5.28
C ALA A 51 16.70 10.24 -4.23
N LEU A 52 17.31 9.97 -3.10
CA LEU A 52 17.39 10.85 -1.93
C LEU A 52 18.84 10.93 -1.47
N GLY A 53 19.31 12.12 -1.09
CA GLY A 53 20.69 12.34 -0.65
C GLY A 53 21.02 11.62 0.66
N PRO A 54 22.32 11.45 0.99
CA PRO A 54 22.75 10.75 2.21
C PRO A 54 22.36 11.49 3.51
N THR A 55 22.09 12.80 3.42
CA THR A 55 21.64 13.64 4.53
C THR A 55 20.14 13.95 4.45
N ALA A 56 19.39 13.24 3.61
CA ALA A 56 17.97 13.48 3.44
C ALA A 56 17.19 13.27 4.75
N THR A 57 16.11 14.02 4.87
CA THR A 57 15.18 14.03 5.99
C THR A 57 13.83 13.45 5.59
N PHE A 58 12.92 13.31 6.56
CA PHE A 58 11.55 12.92 6.29
C PHE A 58 10.81 13.96 5.43
N ALA A 59 11.13 15.25 5.57
CA ALA A 59 10.60 16.29 4.68
C ALA A 59 11.00 16.06 3.21
N ASP A 60 12.26 15.69 2.96
CA ASP A 60 12.76 15.40 1.61
C ASP A 60 12.06 14.18 1.00
N LEU A 61 11.79 13.16 1.82
CA LEU A 61 11.02 11.98 1.43
C LEU A 61 9.58 12.36 1.04
N VAL A 62 8.88 13.16 1.85
CA VAL A 62 7.51 13.62 1.55
C VAL A 62 7.49 14.47 0.27
N ALA A 63 8.48 15.35 0.08
CA ALA A 63 8.62 16.13 -1.14
C ALA A 63 8.86 15.23 -2.38
N ALA A 64 9.61 14.14 -2.24
CA ALA A 64 9.79 13.15 -3.31
C ALA A 64 8.49 12.41 -3.64
N ILE A 65 7.74 11.97 -2.62
CA ILE A 65 6.44 11.31 -2.80
C ILE A 65 5.46 12.23 -3.54
N ARG A 66 5.39 13.51 -3.17
CA ARG A 66 4.56 14.49 -3.86
C ARG A 66 4.95 14.63 -5.33
N ARG A 67 6.25 14.76 -5.64
CA ARG A 67 6.73 14.84 -7.03
C ARG A 67 6.37 13.59 -7.85
N LEU A 68 6.43 12.40 -7.24
CA LEU A 68 6.05 11.14 -7.90
C LEU A 68 4.53 11.10 -8.18
N ASP A 69 3.70 11.50 -7.21
CA ASP A 69 2.24 11.58 -7.39
C ASP A 69 1.85 12.60 -8.48
N ASP A 70 2.43 13.80 -8.43
CA ASP A 70 2.16 14.89 -9.39
C ASP A 70 2.53 14.50 -10.83
N ARG A 71 3.58 13.68 -11.00
CA ARG A 71 4.05 13.18 -12.31
C ARG A 71 3.36 11.88 -12.76
N GLY A 72 2.54 11.24 -11.92
CA GLY A 72 2.00 9.91 -12.20
C GLY A 72 3.06 8.80 -12.23
N GLU A 73 4.21 9.02 -11.59
CA GLU A 73 5.34 8.09 -11.51
C GLU A 73 5.33 7.29 -10.19
N GLY A 74 4.15 7.18 -9.57
CA GLY A 74 3.97 6.56 -8.26
C GLY A 74 4.23 5.06 -8.21
N SER A 75 4.08 4.35 -9.33
CA SER A 75 4.23 2.89 -9.40
C SER A 75 5.69 2.42 -9.28
N SER A 76 5.88 1.28 -8.64
CA SER A 76 7.13 0.61 -8.35
C SER A 76 6.91 -0.89 -8.20
N ASP A 77 7.75 -1.69 -8.85
CA ASP A 77 7.74 -3.15 -8.69
C ASP A 77 8.44 -3.60 -7.38
N GLU A 78 9.01 -2.66 -6.64
CA GLU A 78 9.76 -2.92 -5.42
C GLU A 78 8.80 -3.07 -4.23
N ARG A 79 8.82 -4.23 -3.59
CA ARG A 79 7.95 -4.55 -2.45
C ARG A 79 8.55 -4.11 -1.11
N CYS A 80 9.09 -2.90 -1.07
CA CYS A 80 9.76 -2.32 0.09
C CYS A 80 9.67 -0.79 0.11
N LEU A 81 9.74 -0.19 1.30
CA LEU A 81 9.65 1.27 1.43
C LEU A 81 10.93 2.00 0.99
N VAL A 82 12.09 1.58 1.53
CA VAL A 82 13.35 2.32 1.39
C VAL A 82 14.52 1.37 1.09
N ARG A 83 15.35 1.77 0.12
CA ARG A 83 16.65 1.16 -0.21
C ARG A 83 17.80 2.12 0.16
N GLY A 84 18.97 1.55 0.47
CA GLY A 84 20.20 2.33 0.71
C GLY A 84 20.39 2.79 2.15
N GLY A 85 21.38 3.67 2.35
CA GLY A 85 21.75 4.23 3.66
C GLY A 85 22.31 3.23 4.67
N ALA A 86 22.88 2.10 4.21
CA ALA A 86 23.48 1.11 5.09
C ALA A 86 24.85 1.57 5.63
N ARG A 87 25.59 2.35 4.84
CA ARG A 87 26.88 2.94 5.22
C ARG A 87 26.79 4.47 5.22
N SER A 88 27.70 5.09 5.97
CA SER A 88 27.83 6.55 5.96
C SER A 88 28.19 7.03 4.55
N GLY A 89 27.44 7.99 4.04
CA GLY A 89 27.62 8.54 2.69
C GLY A 89 26.81 7.84 1.60
N ASP A 90 26.18 6.70 1.88
CA ASP A 90 25.25 6.06 0.94
C ASP A 90 23.98 6.92 0.82
N GLY A 91 23.53 7.15 -0.41
CA GLY A 91 22.21 7.74 -0.66
C GLY A 91 21.07 6.81 -0.25
N PHE A 92 19.87 7.36 -0.22
CA PHE A 92 18.62 6.62 -0.02
C PHE A 92 17.83 6.59 -1.33
N ARG A 93 16.93 5.62 -1.45
CA ARG A 93 15.94 5.60 -2.53
C ARG A 93 14.59 5.20 -1.95
N PHE A 94 13.54 5.92 -2.35
CA PHE A 94 12.18 5.60 -2.00
C PHE A 94 11.58 4.66 -3.05
N GLU A 95 11.33 3.43 -2.63
CA GLU A 95 11.02 2.32 -3.54
C GLU A 95 9.55 1.91 -3.46
N ALA A 96 8.77 2.37 -2.50
CA ALA A 96 7.37 1.97 -2.44
C ALA A 96 6.53 2.59 -3.56
N ASP A 97 5.48 1.86 -3.90
CA ASP A 97 4.32 2.35 -4.62
C ASP A 97 3.65 3.49 -3.85
N VAL A 98 3.37 4.59 -4.56
CA VAL A 98 2.70 5.77 -4.03
C VAL A 98 1.19 5.66 -4.20
N ALA A 99 0.46 5.91 -3.13
CA ALA A 99 -0.99 6.01 -3.12
C ALA A 99 -1.42 7.14 -2.19
N VAL A 100 -1.58 8.34 -2.76
CA VAL A 100 -1.89 9.55 -2.01
C VAL A 100 -3.41 9.76 -1.90
N PRO A 101 -3.99 9.83 -0.68
CA PRO A 101 -5.43 9.98 -0.50
C PRO A 101 -5.96 11.40 -0.61
N LEU A 102 -5.08 12.41 -0.68
CA LEU A 102 -5.49 13.80 -0.82
C LEU A 102 -4.53 14.56 -1.74
N ARG A 103 -5.09 15.41 -2.60
CA ARG A 103 -4.30 16.27 -3.50
C ARG A 103 -4.63 17.75 -3.23
N PRO A 104 -3.62 18.60 -2.98
CA PRO A 104 -2.19 18.28 -2.89
C PRO A 104 -1.82 17.55 -1.58
N LEU A 105 -0.74 16.77 -1.59
CA LEU A 105 -0.14 16.21 -0.38
C LEU A 105 0.52 17.33 0.45
N PRO A 106 0.21 17.44 1.76
CA PRO A 106 0.80 18.48 2.61
C PRO A 106 2.27 18.20 2.88
N ASP A 107 3.00 19.25 3.26
CA ASP A 107 4.38 19.13 3.71
C ASP A 107 4.48 18.35 5.04
N ALA A 108 5.64 17.76 5.29
CA ALA A 108 5.91 17.08 6.56
C ALA A 108 5.86 18.07 7.73
N ALA A 109 5.08 17.74 8.76
CA ALA A 109 4.97 18.59 9.95
C ALA A 109 6.24 18.48 10.84
N PRO A 110 6.75 19.59 11.41
CA PRO A 110 8.02 19.59 12.13
C PRO A 110 7.95 18.94 13.53
N ASN A 111 6.77 18.79 14.13
CA ASN A 111 6.59 18.36 15.52
C ASN A 111 5.35 17.45 15.70
N VAL A 112 5.22 16.41 14.88
CA VAL A 112 4.16 15.40 14.99
C VAL A 112 4.20 14.72 16.36
N ALA A 113 5.39 14.37 16.86
CA ALA A 113 5.52 13.73 18.17
C ALA A 113 4.98 14.60 19.32
N ALA A 114 5.11 15.93 19.22
CA ALA A 114 4.60 16.86 20.22
C ALA A 114 3.06 16.94 20.24
N ARG A 115 2.37 16.50 19.18
CA ARG A 115 0.90 16.40 19.11
C ARG A 115 0.38 15.15 19.81
N LEU A 116 1.24 14.16 20.07
CA LEU A 116 0.92 12.91 20.76
C LEU A 116 0.99 13.00 22.29
N ARG A 117 0.70 14.15 22.90
CA ARG A 117 0.73 14.28 24.38
C ARG A 117 -0.24 13.33 25.08
N GLY A 118 -1.33 12.95 24.42
CA GLY A 118 -2.28 11.95 24.88
C GLY A 118 -1.90 10.51 24.47
N ARG A 119 -2.52 9.52 25.14
CA ARG A 119 -2.42 8.09 24.80
C ARG A 119 -3.50 7.62 23.83
N GLY A 120 -4.38 8.54 23.41
CA GLY A 120 -5.52 8.24 22.57
C GLY A 120 -5.15 7.67 21.20
N PRO A 121 -6.13 7.09 20.50
CA PRO A 121 -5.92 6.51 19.19
C PRO A 121 -5.55 7.60 18.16
N VAL A 122 -5.14 7.15 16.98
CA VAL A 122 -4.96 7.99 15.79
C VAL A 122 -6.00 7.64 14.73
N ARG A 123 -6.19 8.52 13.76
CA ARG A 123 -7.02 8.26 12.58
C ARG A 123 -6.13 8.18 11.35
N LEU A 124 -6.33 7.14 10.54
CA LEU A 124 -5.66 6.96 9.26
C LEU A 124 -6.62 7.33 8.13
N LEU A 125 -6.12 8.05 7.16
CA LEU A 125 -6.74 8.29 5.86
C LEU A 125 -5.86 7.62 4.81
N ALA A 126 -6.38 6.64 4.08
CA ALA A 126 -5.70 5.99 2.96
C ALA A 126 -6.53 6.17 1.69
N VAL A 127 -5.95 5.90 0.50
CA VAL A 127 -6.70 5.94 -0.78
C VAL A 127 -7.90 5.02 -0.77
N TRP A 128 -7.79 4.00 0.07
CA TRP A 128 -8.88 3.17 0.43
C TRP A 128 -9.83 4.02 1.28
N GLY A 129 -9.58 4.29 2.55
CA GLY A 129 -10.60 4.96 3.35
C GLY A 129 -10.10 5.44 4.68
N GLN A 130 -11.04 5.75 5.56
CA GLN A 130 -10.74 6.23 6.91
C GLN A 130 -10.84 5.10 7.93
N ARG A 131 -9.89 5.05 8.87
CA ARG A 131 -9.88 4.09 9.98
C ARG A 131 -9.39 4.72 11.28
N GLY A 132 -9.95 4.26 12.40
CA GLY A 132 -9.63 4.77 13.73
C GLY A 132 -10.38 6.05 14.12
N SER A 133 -10.28 6.45 15.39
CA SER A 133 -11.13 7.50 15.98
C SER A 133 -10.34 8.70 16.55
N GLY A 134 -9.02 8.72 16.38
CA GLY A 134 -8.14 9.75 16.95
C GLY A 134 -8.27 11.17 16.37
N SER A 135 -7.76 12.15 17.13
CA SER A 135 -7.66 13.55 16.70
C SER A 135 -6.46 13.81 15.78
N LEU A 136 -5.36 13.06 15.95
CA LEU A 136 -4.25 13.08 14.99
C LEU A 136 -4.65 12.27 13.76
N VAL A 137 -4.74 12.96 12.63
CA VAL A 137 -5.03 12.34 11.34
C VAL A 137 -3.73 12.16 10.55
N LEU A 138 -3.50 10.95 10.06
CA LEU A 138 -2.36 10.60 9.21
C LEU A 138 -2.85 10.15 7.83
N ALA A 139 -2.35 10.79 6.79
CA ALA A 139 -2.55 10.35 5.41
C ALA A 139 -1.52 9.29 5.04
N VAL A 140 -1.94 8.04 4.85
CA VAL A 140 -1.11 6.94 4.37
C VAL A 140 -0.83 7.16 2.89
N VAL A 141 0.45 7.29 2.54
CA VAL A 141 0.89 7.73 1.20
C VAL A 141 1.50 6.62 0.35
N THR A 142 1.60 5.40 0.89
CA THR A 142 2.08 4.22 0.16
C THR A 142 0.96 3.23 -0.04
N THR A 143 0.99 2.49 -1.14
CA THR A 143 0.06 1.36 -1.30
C THR A 143 0.35 0.35 -0.18
N THR A 144 -0.73 -0.06 0.46
CA THR A 144 -0.73 -1.19 1.38
C THR A 144 -2.06 -1.88 1.24
N SER A 145 -2.02 -3.20 1.28
CA SER A 145 -3.23 -3.99 1.35
C SER A 145 -3.77 -3.87 2.78
N PRO A 146 -5.05 -3.57 2.99
CA PRO A 146 -5.61 -3.63 4.33
C PRO A 146 -5.40 -5.05 4.88
N ARG A 147 -4.78 -5.20 6.04
CA ARG A 147 -4.55 -6.51 6.67
C ARG A 147 -5.49 -6.70 7.83
N ARG A 148 -5.81 -7.97 8.13
CA ARG A 148 -6.41 -8.31 9.42
C ARG A 148 -5.41 -8.04 10.53
N GLY A 149 -5.95 -7.66 11.68
CA GLY A 149 -5.16 -7.38 12.86
C GLY A 149 -5.21 -5.91 13.27
N ARG A 150 -4.53 -5.62 14.37
CA ARG A 150 -4.37 -4.28 14.90
C ARG A 150 -3.36 -3.51 14.07
N GLU A 151 -3.55 -2.20 14.03
CA GLU A 151 -2.65 -1.30 13.32
C GLU A 151 -1.90 -0.45 14.32
N ALA A 152 -0.59 -0.65 14.36
CA ALA A 152 0.29 0.21 15.10
C ALA A 152 0.71 1.39 14.23
N VAL A 153 0.87 2.54 14.87
CA VAL A 153 1.40 3.74 14.26
C VAL A 153 2.67 4.12 15.01
N LEU A 154 3.76 4.26 14.26
CA LEU A 154 5.03 4.71 14.78
C LEU A 154 5.27 6.15 14.36
N VAL A 155 5.39 7.02 15.34
CA VAL A 155 5.78 8.41 15.14
C VAL A 155 7.23 8.56 15.56
N VAL A 156 8.12 8.71 14.57
CA VAL A 156 9.56 8.81 14.79
C VAL A 156 9.95 10.27 14.98
N SER A 157 10.72 10.56 16.02
CA SER A 157 11.28 11.88 16.26
C SER A 157 12.73 11.79 16.72
N GLU A 158 13.31 12.92 17.09
CA GLU A 158 14.66 12.99 17.62
C GLU A 158 14.82 12.29 18.99
N ASP A 159 13.76 12.19 19.79
CA ASP A 159 13.80 11.53 21.11
C ASP A 159 13.61 10.00 21.06
N GLY A 160 13.14 9.48 19.92
CA GLY A 160 12.81 8.06 19.72
C GLY A 160 11.52 7.87 18.93
N ALA A 161 11.03 6.63 18.88
CA ALA A 161 9.77 6.27 18.25
C ALA A 161 8.64 6.13 19.29
N ARG A 162 7.49 6.73 19.04
CA ARG A 162 6.29 6.59 19.89
C ARG A 162 5.27 5.69 19.19
N VAL A 163 4.69 4.76 19.94
CA VAL A 163 3.67 3.83 19.43
C VAL A 163 2.28 4.39 19.71
N ARG A 164 1.39 4.32 18.72
CA ARG A 164 -0.06 4.54 18.87
C ARG A 164 -0.82 3.43 18.16
N PHE A 165 -2.11 3.32 18.42
CA PHE A 165 -3.00 2.41 17.70
C PHE A 165 -4.12 3.19 17.02
N THR A 166 -4.73 2.57 16.01
CA THR A 166 -6.00 3.07 15.46
C THR A 166 -7.19 2.72 16.36
N ASP A 167 -7.02 1.71 17.22
CA ASP A 167 -8.01 1.19 18.16
C ASP A 167 -7.57 1.36 19.63
N GLY A 168 -8.23 2.27 20.35
CA GLY A 168 -8.06 2.43 21.80
C GLY A 168 -6.77 3.14 22.23
N GLU A 169 -6.57 3.19 23.55
CA GLU A 169 -5.41 3.83 24.16
C GLU A 169 -4.21 2.89 24.23
N VAL A 170 -3.01 3.46 24.15
CA VAL A 170 -1.78 2.73 24.48
C VAL A 170 -1.59 2.59 25.99
N SER A 171 -0.94 1.50 26.40
CA SER A 171 -0.51 1.33 27.78
C SER A 171 0.50 2.41 28.20
N GLU A 172 0.62 2.66 29.50
CA GLU A 172 1.58 3.64 30.03
C GLU A 172 3.02 3.32 29.62
N ALA A 173 3.40 2.04 29.62
CA ALA A 173 4.70 1.56 29.16
C ALA A 173 5.00 1.91 27.68
N LEU A 174 3.96 2.06 26.84
CA LEU A 174 4.10 2.39 25.42
C LEU A 174 3.93 3.87 25.11
N ALA A 175 3.53 4.70 26.08
CA ALA A 175 3.23 6.11 25.85
C ALA A 175 4.49 6.95 25.54
N GLY A 176 5.64 6.54 26.09
CA GLY A 176 6.95 7.19 25.94
C GLY A 176 7.65 6.91 24.61
N PRO A 177 8.79 7.59 24.36
CA PRO A 177 9.64 7.30 23.21
C PRO A 177 10.45 6.01 23.45
N HIS A 178 10.63 5.23 22.39
CA HIS A 178 11.37 3.97 22.38
C HIS A 178 12.59 4.07 21.47
N SER A 179 13.70 3.46 21.89
CA SER A 179 14.82 3.20 20.98
C SER A 179 14.43 2.10 19.97
N PRO A 180 15.14 1.96 18.85
CA PRO A 180 14.93 0.84 17.92
C PRO A 180 14.99 -0.52 18.62
N GLU A 181 15.92 -0.72 19.56
CA GLU A 181 16.06 -1.98 20.30
C GLU A 181 14.87 -2.22 21.24
N GLY A 182 14.39 -1.19 21.94
CA GLY A 182 13.20 -1.27 22.78
C GLY A 182 11.94 -1.57 21.98
N LEU A 183 11.81 -0.97 20.79
CA LEU A 183 10.72 -1.23 19.86
C LEU A 183 10.76 -2.67 19.34
N ALA A 184 11.93 -3.17 18.94
CA ALA A 184 12.10 -4.56 18.49
C ALA A 184 11.75 -5.55 19.61
N ALA A 185 12.22 -5.30 20.83
CA ALA A 185 11.92 -6.13 21.99
C ALA A 185 10.42 -6.17 22.30
N TRP A 186 9.73 -5.02 22.21
CA TRP A 186 8.29 -4.96 22.38
C TRP A 186 7.55 -5.71 21.27
N LEU A 187 7.85 -5.46 20.00
CA LEU A 187 7.22 -6.13 18.84
C LEU A 187 7.49 -7.65 18.82
N GLY A 188 8.56 -8.11 19.47
CA GLY A 188 8.87 -9.53 19.65
C GLY A 188 8.21 -10.17 20.88
N SER A 189 7.58 -9.39 21.76
CA SER A 189 6.87 -9.89 22.94
C SER A 189 5.44 -10.31 22.61
N GLU A 190 4.83 -11.20 23.40
CA GLU A 190 3.42 -11.62 23.19
C GLU A 190 2.46 -10.42 23.14
N GLY A 191 2.69 -9.37 23.94
CA GLY A 191 1.85 -8.18 23.97
C GLY A 191 2.05 -7.23 22.79
N GLY A 192 3.24 -7.21 22.18
CA GLY A 192 3.51 -6.42 20.97
C GLY A 192 3.25 -7.18 19.68
N ASP A 193 3.31 -8.51 19.71
CA ASP A 193 2.96 -9.36 18.57
C ASP A 193 1.47 -9.69 18.49
N ALA A 194 0.67 -9.31 19.50
CA ALA A 194 -0.75 -9.65 19.60
C ALA A 194 -1.60 -9.10 18.43
N GLY A 195 -1.52 -9.78 17.29
CA GLY A 195 -2.27 -9.53 16.09
C GLY A 195 -1.92 -8.23 15.36
N ILE A 196 -0.71 -7.67 15.47
CA ILE A 196 -0.34 -6.51 14.64
C ILE A 196 -0.16 -6.97 13.19
N GLY A 197 -1.10 -6.59 12.32
CA GLY A 197 -1.04 -6.89 10.89
C GLY A 197 -0.22 -5.88 10.10
N ARG A 198 -0.16 -4.63 10.58
CA ARG A 198 0.45 -3.51 9.86
C ARG A 198 1.00 -2.45 10.81
N VAL A 199 2.11 -1.86 10.40
CA VAL A 199 2.73 -0.69 11.04
C VAL A 199 2.74 0.49 10.08
N VAL A 200 2.11 1.59 10.47
CA VAL A 200 2.15 2.85 9.72
C VAL A 200 3.19 3.76 10.34
N VAL A 201 4.15 4.22 9.55
CA VAL A 201 5.28 5.03 10.02
C VAL A 201 5.12 6.46 9.53
N THR A 202 5.25 7.40 10.46
CA THR A 202 5.38 8.83 10.16
C THR A 202 6.51 9.40 11.00
N ALA A 203 7.00 10.59 10.68
CA ALA A 203 8.07 11.22 11.44
C ALA A 203 7.92 12.74 11.48
N ASP A 204 8.62 13.34 12.43
CA ASP A 204 8.88 14.78 12.41
C ASP A 204 9.71 15.14 11.17
N ALA A 205 9.40 16.28 10.53
CA ALA A 205 10.00 16.71 9.27
C ALA A 205 11.54 16.64 9.25
N GLY A 206 12.18 17.00 10.36
CA GLY A 206 13.64 17.05 10.50
C GLY A 206 14.32 15.70 10.75
N VAL A 207 13.59 14.61 10.94
CA VAL A 207 14.18 13.29 11.19
C VAL A 207 14.96 12.82 9.97
N THR A 208 16.24 12.51 10.18
CA THR A 208 17.10 11.98 9.10
C THR A 208 16.64 10.59 8.64
N LEU A 209 16.79 10.29 7.35
CA LEU A 209 16.45 8.97 6.81
C LEU A 209 17.34 7.86 7.38
N ALA A 210 18.56 8.17 7.83
CA ALA A 210 19.40 7.22 8.56
C ALA A 210 18.76 6.81 9.90
N ARG A 211 18.19 7.76 10.64
CA ARG A 211 17.43 7.45 11.87
C ARG A 211 16.16 6.66 11.54
N LEU A 212 15.38 7.11 10.57
CA LEU A 212 14.16 6.42 10.13
C LEU A 212 14.46 4.97 9.72
N ARG A 213 15.51 4.74 8.93
CA ARG A 213 15.97 3.40 8.52
C ARG A 213 16.32 2.52 9.72
N ARG A 214 17.03 3.04 10.73
CA ARG A 214 17.32 2.27 11.96
C ARG A 214 16.05 1.84 12.68
N THR A 215 15.05 2.72 12.76
CA THR A 215 13.74 2.36 13.32
C THR A 215 13.01 1.33 12.47
N LEU A 216 13.03 1.47 11.14
CA LEU A 216 12.43 0.50 10.20
C LEU A 216 13.11 -0.88 10.29
N ALA A 217 14.43 -0.93 10.49
CA ALA A 217 15.19 -2.16 10.66
C ALA A 217 14.84 -2.92 11.95
N ALA A 218 14.24 -2.25 12.94
CA ALA A 218 13.76 -2.88 14.17
C ALA A 218 12.40 -3.59 14.01
N LEU A 219 11.72 -3.39 12.87
CA LEU A 219 10.42 -4.02 12.61
C LEU A 219 10.61 -5.49 12.18
N PRO A 220 9.83 -6.43 12.76
CA PRO A 220 9.80 -7.80 12.27
C PRO A 220 9.45 -7.86 10.77
N PRO A 221 10.13 -8.70 9.97
CA PRO A 221 9.94 -8.76 8.51
C PRO A 221 8.56 -9.28 8.09
N ARG A 222 7.79 -9.87 9.02
CA ARG A 222 6.43 -10.35 8.78
C ARG A 222 5.38 -9.24 8.76
N ILE A 223 5.69 -8.07 9.32
CA ILE A 223 4.75 -6.96 9.47
C ILE A 223 4.77 -6.12 8.18
N GLU A 224 3.59 -5.83 7.65
CA GLU A 224 3.45 -4.88 6.54
C GLU A 224 3.73 -3.45 7.03
N VAL A 225 4.48 -2.67 6.25
CA VAL A 225 4.84 -1.31 6.63
C VAL A 225 4.36 -0.30 5.59
N ALA A 226 3.79 0.80 6.06
CA ALA A 226 3.35 1.91 5.23
C ALA A 226 4.00 3.22 5.69
N PHE A 227 4.16 4.21 4.80
CA PHE A 227 4.42 5.58 5.23
C PHE A 227 3.14 6.41 5.32
N ALA A 228 3.13 7.36 6.23
CA ALA A 228 2.08 8.35 6.35
C ALA A 228 2.61 9.75 6.68
N VAL A 229 1.84 10.77 6.31
CA VAL A 229 2.10 12.18 6.62
C VAL A 229 1.02 12.70 7.55
N ALA A 230 1.42 13.39 8.61
CA ALA A 230 0.46 13.98 9.54
C ALA A 230 -0.25 15.19 8.91
N LEU A 231 -1.57 15.20 8.95
CA LEU A 231 -2.38 16.34 8.52
C LEU A 231 -2.43 17.40 9.62
N ALA A 232 -2.70 18.65 9.26
CA ALA A 232 -2.87 19.73 10.23
C ALA A 232 -4.13 19.51 11.12
N ASP A 233 -4.16 20.09 12.32
CA ASP A 233 -5.23 19.87 13.31
C ASP A 233 -6.60 20.43 12.86
N ASP A 234 -6.59 21.37 11.91
CA ASP A 234 -7.77 22.01 11.34
C ASP A 234 -8.38 21.22 10.16
N VAL A 235 -7.69 20.18 9.66
CA VAL A 235 -8.20 19.35 8.56
C VAL A 235 -9.45 18.59 9.01
N ARG A 236 -10.54 18.81 8.28
CA ARG A 236 -11.81 18.10 8.43
C ARG A 236 -11.92 17.06 7.32
N LEU A 237 -12.04 15.80 7.72
CA LEU A 237 -12.33 14.72 6.80
C LEU A 237 -13.85 14.64 6.56
N PRO A 238 -14.30 14.27 5.34
CA PRO A 238 -15.70 13.97 5.12
C PRO A 238 -16.13 12.80 6.00
N GLU A 239 -17.39 12.77 6.40
CA GLU A 239 -17.94 11.62 7.13
C GLU A 239 -17.88 10.37 6.25
N THR A 240 -17.52 9.24 6.85
CA THR A 240 -17.58 7.94 6.16
C THR A 240 -19.05 7.62 5.88
N PRO A 241 -19.45 7.41 4.61
CA PRO A 241 -20.82 7.05 4.30
C PRO A 241 -21.19 5.74 5.02
N PRO A 242 -22.46 5.56 5.44
CA PRO A 242 -22.88 4.30 6.02
C PRO A 242 -22.69 3.17 5.00
N PRO A 243 -22.35 1.95 5.44
CA PRO A 243 -22.22 0.82 4.54
C PRO A 243 -23.54 0.57 3.81
N PRO A 244 -23.52 0.21 2.52
CA PRO A 244 -24.74 -0.14 1.80
C PRO A 244 -25.40 -1.36 2.46
N SER A 245 -26.67 -1.23 2.84
CA SER A 245 -27.47 -2.29 3.43
C SER A 245 -28.17 -3.14 2.36
N ASP A 246 -27.41 -3.59 1.36
CA ASP A 246 -27.97 -4.46 0.34
C ASP A 246 -27.87 -5.92 0.80
N ASP A 247 -29.02 -6.59 0.91
CA ASP A 247 -29.15 -8.00 1.29
C ASP A 247 -29.07 -8.94 0.06
N VAL A 248 -28.91 -8.42 -1.16
CA VAL A 248 -28.84 -9.23 -2.40
C VAL A 248 -27.73 -10.27 -2.32
N GLY A 249 -27.99 -11.47 -2.82
CA GLY A 249 -27.10 -12.62 -2.74
C GLY A 249 -27.07 -13.32 -1.38
N LEU A 250 -27.82 -12.88 -0.36
CA LEU A 250 -28.02 -13.64 0.88
C LEU A 250 -29.08 -14.72 0.70
N CYS A 251 -28.89 -15.89 1.32
CA CYS A 251 -29.78 -17.04 1.14
C CYS A 251 -31.23 -16.80 1.62
N ASP A 252 -31.45 -15.87 2.56
CA ASP A 252 -32.79 -15.48 3.00
C ASP A 252 -33.60 -14.77 1.89
N ARG A 253 -32.90 -14.20 0.90
CA ARG A 253 -33.50 -13.49 -0.24
C ARG A 253 -33.45 -14.31 -1.54
N GLU A 254 -32.43 -15.13 -1.69
CA GLU A 254 -32.21 -16.02 -2.85
C GLU A 254 -32.13 -17.48 -2.38
N PRO A 255 -33.28 -18.10 -2.05
CA PRO A 255 -33.30 -19.48 -1.57
C PRO A 255 -32.85 -20.44 -2.68
N ILE A 256 -32.04 -21.42 -2.29
CA ILE A 256 -31.59 -22.49 -3.18
C ILE A 256 -32.49 -23.71 -3.01
N PRO A 257 -32.94 -24.35 -4.10
CA PRO A 257 -33.67 -25.60 -4.05
C PRO A 257 -32.98 -26.65 -3.16
N GLU A 258 -33.74 -27.32 -2.30
CA GLU A 258 -33.19 -28.30 -1.34
C GLU A 258 -33.10 -29.73 -1.92
N ASP A 259 -33.42 -29.89 -3.20
CA ASP A 259 -33.31 -31.16 -3.91
C ASP A 259 -31.84 -31.47 -4.25
N GLY A 260 -31.29 -32.49 -3.58
CA GLY A 260 -29.96 -33.01 -3.87
C GLY A 260 -29.68 -34.31 -3.13
N GLU A 261 -29.70 -35.43 -3.87
CA GLU A 261 -29.40 -36.77 -3.33
C GLU A 261 -28.11 -37.36 -3.94
N GLY A 262 -27.35 -36.56 -4.69
CA GLY A 262 -26.12 -37.01 -5.32
C GLY A 262 -24.93 -37.12 -4.36
N GLU A 263 -23.85 -37.74 -4.85
CA GLU A 263 -22.55 -37.79 -4.21
C GLU A 263 -21.53 -36.99 -5.03
N LEU A 264 -20.69 -36.19 -4.34
CA LEU A 264 -19.69 -35.33 -4.95
C LEU A 264 -18.31 -35.60 -4.36
N ASP A 265 -17.30 -35.69 -5.21
CA ASP A 265 -15.91 -35.75 -4.76
C ASP A 265 -15.46 -34.37 -4.23
N VAL A 266 -15.21 -34.31 -2.92
CA VAL A 266 -14.77 -33.11 -2.21
C VAL A 266 -13.42 -32.61 -2.71
N ALA A 267 -12.52 -33.50 -3.14
CA ALA A 267 -11.22 -33.12 -3.68
C ALA A 267 -11.37 -32.45 -5.05
N ALA A 268 -12.22 -32.98 -5.92
CA ALA A 268 -12.56 -32.39 -7.21
C ALA A 268 -13.21 -31.02 -7.04
N LEU A 269 -14.17 -30.89 -6.13
CA LEU A 269 -14.79 -29.59 -5.81
C LEU A 269 -13.76 -28.57 -5.33
N ARG A 270 -12.87 -28.96 -4.42
CA ARG A 270 -11.83 -28.05 -3.90
C ARG A 270 -10.88 -27.61 -5.02
N ALA A 271 -10.49 -28.51 -5.92
CA ALA A 271 -9.65 -28.19 -7.06
C ALA A 271 -10.35 -27.21 -8.02
N ALA A 272 -11.63 -27.44 -8.31
CA ALA A 272 -12.43 -26.59 -9.18
C ALA A 272 -12.61 -25.16 -8.63
N ILE A 273 -12.88 -25.02 -7.32
CA ILE A 273 -12.94 -23.71 -6.65
C ILE A 273 -11.54 -23.07 -6.60
N GLY A 274 -10.50 -23.86 -6.30
CA GLY A 274 -9.11 -23.38 -6.24
C GLY A 274 -8.62 -22.81 -7.57
N ALA A 275 -9.07 -23.36 -8.70
CA ALA A 275 -8.76 -22.85 -10.03
C ALA A 275 -9.32 -21.44 -10.30
N LYS A 276 -10.29 -20.97 -9.49
CA LYS A 276 -10.85 -19.61 -9.55
C LYS A 276 -10.16 -18.63 -8.59
N HIS A 277 -9.03 -19.00 -7.99
CA HIS A 277 -8.30 -18.18 -7.02
C HIS A 277 -8.14 -16.72 -7.45
N ASP A 278 -7.61 -16.47 -8.65
CA ASP A 278 -7.31 -15.11 -9.11
C ASP A 278 -8.58 -14.28 -9.35
N ALA A 279 -9.67 -14.91 -9.80
CA ALA A 279 -10.97 -14.26 -9.95
C ALA A 279 -11.56 -13.87 -8.59
N PHE A 280 -11.39 -14.70 -7.55
CA PHE A 280 -11.78 -14.33 -6.19
C PHE A 280 -10.91 -13.21 -5.61
N ALA A 281 -9.61 -13.22 -5.90
CA ALA A 281 -8.71 -12.14 -5.52
C ALA A 281 -9.12 -10.81 -6.18
N GLU A 282 -9.52 -10.85 -7.45
CA GLU A 282 -10.07 -9.69 -8.16
C GLU A 282 -11.39 -9.20 -7.55
N CYS A 283 -12.26 -10.10 -7.08
CA CYS A 283 -13.45 -9.67 -6.35
C CYS A 283 -13.10 -8.90 -5.07
N LEU A 284 -12.08 -9.33 -4.34
CA LEU A 284 -11.63 -8.63 -3.13
C LEU A 284 -10.94 -7.29 -3.44
N SER A 285 -10.23 -7.16 -4.56
CA SER A 285 -9.57 -5.90 -4.93
C SER A 285 -10.56 -4.77 -5.23
N ARG A 286 -11.82 -5.11 -5.53
CA ARG A 286 -12.93 -4.17 -5.71
C ARG A 286 -13.66 -3.80 -4.41
N ALA A 287 -13.26 -4.39 -3.29
CA ALA A 287 -13.91 -4.15 -2.01
C ALA A 287 -13.84 -2.68 -1.63
N ALA A 288 -14.88 -2.25 -0.94
CA ALA A 288 -14.85 -1.04 -0.16
C ALA A 288 -13.60 -1.09 0.74
N PRO A 289 -12.84 0.00 0.77
CA PRO A 289 -11.62 0.18 1.54
C PRO A 289 -11.55 -0.39 2.96
N GLU A 290 -12.58 -0.15 3.75
CA GLU A 290 -12.73 -0.65 5.11
C GLU A 290 -12.91 -2.17 5.15
N ARG A 291 -13.28 -2.80 4.03
CA ARG A 291 -13.52 -4.24 3.85
C ARG A 291 -12.43 -4.96 3.04
N ALA A 292 -11.51 -4.23 2.43
CA ALA A 292 -10.40 -4.80 1.65
C ALA A 292 -9.41 -5.65 2.48
N HIS A 293 -9.57 -5.72 3.81
CA HIS A 293 -8.89 -6.69 4.67
C HIS A 293 -9.43 -8.11 4.54
N GLY A 294 -10.48 -8.28 3.74
CA GLY A 294 -11.13 -9.55 3.49
C GLY A 294 -11.94 -10.03 4.69
N GLY A 295 -12.48 -11.24 4.57
CA GLY A 295 -13.47 -11.75 5.51
C GLY A 295 -13.71 -13.23 5.29
N ARG A 296 -14.75 -13.76 5.91
CA ARG A 296 -15.27 -15.09 5.57
C ARG A 296 -16.65 -14.93 5.00
N LEU A 297 -16.91 -15.60 3.88
CA LEU A 297 -18.25 -15.81 3.36
C LEU A 297 -18.67 -17.24 3.68
N GLY A 298 -19.80 -17.41 4.36
CA GLY A 298 -20.48 -18.70 4.40
C GLY A 298 -21.23 -18.85 3.08
N LEU A 299 -20.87 -19.83 2.26
CA LEU A 299 -21.49 -20.05 0.95
C LEU A 299 -22.40 -21.26 1.02
N ARG A 300 -23.57 -21.18 0.37
CA ARG A 300 -24.43 -22.31 0.04
C ARG A 300 -24.65 -22.29 -1.47
N PHE A 301 -24.44 -23.41 -2.14
CA PHE A 301 -24.59 -23.49 -3.59
C PHE A 301 -24.97 -24.91 -4.02
N ARG A 302 -25.58 -25.03 -5.19
CA ARG A 302 -25.98 -26.31 -5.78
C ARG A 302 -25.07 -26.65 -6.96
N VAL A 303 -24.52 -27.86 -6.93
CA VAL A 303 -23.78 -28.46 -8.05
C VAL A 303 -24.75 -29.39 -8.77
N ALA A 304 -25.09 -29.08 -10.02
CA ALA A 304 -25.97 -29.91 -10.84
C ALA A 304 -25.31 -31.26 -11.18
N ALA A 305 -26.10 -32.22 -11.66
CA ALA A 305 -25.59 -33.52 -12.12
C ALA A 305 -24.58 -33.41 -13.29
N SER A 306 -24.54 -32.27 -13.97
CA SER A 306 -23.51 -31.95 -14.98
C SER A 306 -22.17 -31.53 -14.39
N GLY A 307 -22.09 -31.28 -13.08
CA GLY A 307 -20.93 -30.70 -12.39
C GLY A 307 -20.90 -29.17 -12.35
N ALA A 308 -21.82 -28.48 -13.04
CA ALA A 308 -21.90 -27.02 -13.03
C ALA A 308 -22.56 -26.50 -11.74
N VAL A 309 -22.11 -25.35 -11.23
CA VAL A 309 -22.81 -24.62 -10.16
C VAL A 309 -23.92 -23.77 -10.75
N ASP A 310 -25.18 -24.12 -10.49
CA ASP A 310 -26.34 -23.44 -11.10
C ASP A 310 -27.08 -22.48 -10.17
N ALA A 311 -26.86 -22.58 -8.86
CA ALA A 311 -27.41 -21.68 -7.85
C ALA A 311 -26.38 -21.45 -6.73
N ALA A 312 -26.31 -20.23 -6.22
CA ALA A 312 -25.39 -19.84 -5.16
C ALA A 312 -25.91 -18.63 -4.38
N CYS A 313 -25.73 -18.66 -3.06
CA CYS A 313 -26.04 -17.58 -2.12
C CYS A 313 -25.06 -17.61 -0.93
N ALA A 314 -24.99 -16.52 -0.18
CA ALA A 314 -24.22 -16.44 1.06
C ALA A 314 -25.13 -16.61 2.29
N THR A 315 -24.76 -17.52 3.18
CA THR A 315 -25.41 -17.74 4.48
C THR A 315 -24.87 -16.80 5.55
N VAL A 316 -23.62 -16.35 5.41
CA VAL A 316 -22.97 -15.38 6.30
C VAL A 316 -22.08 -14.47 5.45
N ASP A 317 -22.16 -13.16 5.66
CA ASP A 317 -21.22 -12.21 5.09
C ASP A 317 -20.38 -11.51 6.17
N GLY A 318 -19.21 -12.09 6.45
CA GLY A 318 -18.23 -11.50 7.34
C GLY A 318 -17.34 -10.44 6.69
N ILE A 319 -17.46 -10.21 5.38
CA ILE A 319 -16.79 -9.10 4.69
C ILE A 319 -17.62 -7.84 4.89
N GLY A 320 -18.95 -7.96 4.75
CA GLY A 320 -19.89 -6.85 4.87
C GLY A 320 -19.82 -5.89 3.68
N ASP A 321 -19.52 -6.44 2.50
CA ASP A 321 -19.47 -5.72 1.23
C ASP A 321 -20.35 -6.44 0.18
N PRO A 322 -21.52 -5.88 -0.15
CA PRO A 322 -22.42 -6.45 -1.14
C PRO A 322 -21.82 -6.61 -2.54
N ALA A 323 -20.93 -5.71 -2.96
CA ALA A 323 -20.29 -5.78 -4.27
C ALA A 323 -19.30 -6.95 -4.35
N VAL A 324 -18.50 -7.15 -3.29
CA VAL A 324 -17.59 -8.30 -3.18
C VAL A 324 -18.40 -9.59 -3.14
N ARG A 325 -19.46 -9.65 -2.32
CA ARG A 325 -20.33 -10.82 -2.22
C ARG A 325 -20.95 -11.18 -3.57
N ALA A 326 -21.53 -10.21 -4.27
CA ALA A 326 -22.11 -10.42 -5.60
C ALA A 326 -21.08 -10.93 -6.62
N CYS A 327 -19.87 -10.35 -6.61
CA CYS A 327 -18.77 -10.79 -7.46
C CYS A 327 -18.38 -12.24 -7.18
N VAL A 328 -18.17 -12.62 -5.91
CA VAL A 328 -17.81 -13.98 -5.50
C VAL A 328 -18.88 -14.99 -5.92
N LEU A 329 -20.16 -14.66 -5.72
CA LEU A 329 -21.26 -15.52 -6.14
C LEU A 329 -21.32 -15.68 -7.67
N GLY A 330 -20.99 -14.62 -8.42
CA GLY A 330 -20.82 -14.69 -9.87
C GLY A 330 -19.73 -15.67 -10.28
N VAL A 331 -18.52 -15.51 -9.73
CA VAL A 331 -17.38 -16.41 -9.99
C VAL A 331 -17.70 -17.85 -9.61
N LEU A 332 -18.42 -18.08 -8.50
CA LEU A 332 -18.80 -19.40 -8.04
C LEU A 332 -19.75 -20.11 -9.02
N ARG A 333 -20.68 -19.38 -9.66
CA ARG A 333 -21.59 -19.92 -10.68
C ARG A 333 -20.88 -20.33 -11.98
N GLU A 334 -19.64 -19.91 -12.18
CA GLU A 334 -18.80 -20.37 -13.30
C GLU A 334 -17.96 -21.62 -12.96
N VAL A 335 -18.08 -22.15 -11.75
CA VAL A 335 -17.35 -23.35 -11.35
C VAL A 335 -17.97 -24.58 -12.00
N GLN A 336 -17.09 -25.42 -12.55
CA GLN A 336 -17.40 -26.71 -13.14
C GLN A 336 -16.56 -27.78 -12.42
N VAL A 337 -17.23 -28.75 -11.79
CA VAL A 337 -16.59 -29.85 -11.08
C VAL A 337 -16.44 -31.05 -12.02
N ASP A 338 -15.24 -31.64 -12.04
CA ASP A 338 -14.89 -32.83 -12.82
C ASP A 338 -14.08 -33.81 -11.93
N PRO A 339 -14.55 -35.04 -11.69
CA PRO A 339 -15.79 -35.64 -12.21
C PRO A 339 -17.06 -34.96 -11.66
N ALA A 340 -18.10 -34.94 -12.49
CA ALA A 340 -19.44 -34.49 -12.09
C ALA A 340 -20.03 -35.40 -10.98
N PRO A 341 -20.97 -34.90 -10.16
CA PRO A 341 -21.60 -35.69 -9.12
C PRO A 341 -22.30 -36.95 -9.67
N THR A 342 -22.30 -38.02 -8.89
CA THR A 342 -23.08 -39.24 -9.18
C THR A 342 -24.44 -39.15 -8.48
N GLY A 343 -25.49 -39.79 -9.02
CA GLY A 343 -26.78 -39.89 -8.33
C GLY A 343 -27.67 -38.64 -8.34
N GLY A 344 -27.20 -37.49 -8.82
CA GLY A 344 -28.03 -36.29 -8.97
C GLY A 344 -27.29 -34.98 -8.68
N ALA A 345 -28.04 -33.92 -8.38
CA ALA A 345 -27.46 -32.68 -7.89
C ALA A 345 -27.03 -32.82 -6.41
N VAL A 346 -26.10 -31.96 -5.98
CA VAL A 346 -25.58 -31.92 -4.61
C VAL A 346 -25.64 -30.49 -4.09
N LEU A 347 -26.21 -30.33 -2.90
CA LEU A 347 -26.18 -29.08 -2.16
C LEU A 347 -24.91 -29.01 -1.31
N VAL A 348 -24.14 -27.94 -1.46
CA VAL A 348 -22.88 -27.74 -0.77
C VAL A 348 -22.96 -26.50 0.11
N GLN A 349 -22.42 -26.62 1.32
CA GLN A 349 -22.19 -25.48 2.20
C GLN A 349 -20.72 -25.47 2.65
N LEU A 350 -20.03 -24.35 2.43
CA LEU A 350 -18.63 -24.21 2.86
C LEU A 350 -18.29 -22.77 3.23
N PRO A 351 -17.33 -22.58 4.15
CA PRO A 351 -16.75 -21.27 4.41
C PRO A 351 -15.65 -20.94 3.38
N LEU A 352 -15.76 -19.80 2.71
CA LEU A 352 -14.72 -19.24 1.86
C LEU A 352 -14.03 -18.08 2.59
N GLY A 353 -12.72 -18.20 2.80
CA GLY A 353 -11.89 -17.12 3.32
C GLY A 353 -11.31 -16.29 2.18
N LEU A 354 -11.57 -14.99 2.18
CA LEU A 354 -10.89 -14.03 1.30
C LEU A 354 -9.91 -13.24 2.16
N VAL A 355 -8.63 -13.26 1.77
CA VAL A 355 -7.56 -12.50 2.40
C VAL A 355 -6.64 -11.95 1.31
N PRO A 356 -6.05 -10.76 1.49
CA PRO A 356 -5.03 -10.27 0.56
C PRO A 356 -3.81 -11.20 0.52
N SER A 357 -3.16 -11.32 -0.64
CA SER A 357 -1.97 -12.15 -0.79
C SER A 357 -0.82 -11.62 0.06
N ASP A 358 -0.06 -12.50 0.71
CA ASP A 358 1.17 -12.12 1.42
C ASP A 358 2.27 -11.63 0.46
N ASP A 359 2.17 -12.00 -0.82
CA ASP A 359 3.08 -11.54 -1.86
C ASP A 359 3.01 -10.03 -2.06
N ASP A 360 1.85 -9.41 -1.79
CA ASP A 360 1.65 -7.96 -1.92
C ASP A 360 2.12 -7.19 -0.68
N ARG A 361 2.78 -7.85 0.27
CA ARG A 361 3.23 -7.20 1.50
C ARG A 361 4.42 -6.29 1.24
N THR A 362 4.24 -5.01 1.53
CA THR A 362 5.32 -4.02 1.55
C THR A 362 6.21 -4.19 2.78
N ARG A 363 7.50 -4.47 2.55
CA ARG A 363 8.52 -4.59 3.60
C ARG A 363 9.09 -3.23 4.00
N ALA A 364 9.64 -3.14 5.22
CA ALA A 364 10.23 -1.91 5.71
C ALA A 364 11.45 -1.46 4.87
N LEU A 365 12.34 -2.40 4.55
CA LEU A 365 13.59 -2.14 3.85
C LEU A 365 13.76 -3.12 2.69
N CYS A 366 14.41 -2.65 1.64
CA CYS A 366 14.88 -3.51 0.56
C CYS A 366 16.20 -4.19 0.98
N ASP A 367 16.37 -5.44 0.55
CA ASP A 367 17.62 -6.20 0.75
C ASP A 367 18.78 -5.68 -0.09
#